data_AF-A0A3A8JG99-F1
#
_entry.id   AF-A0A3A8JG99-F1
#
_cell.length_a   1.000
_cell.length_b   1.000
_cell.length_c   1.000
_cell.angle_alpha   90.00
_cell.angle_beta   90.00
_cell.angle_gamma   90.00
#
_symmetry.space_group_name_H-M   'P 1'
#
loop_
_entity.id
_entity.type
_entity.pdbx_description
1 polymer ?
#
loop_
_entity_poly.entity_id
_entity_poly.type
_entity_poly.pdbx_seq_one_letter_code
_entity_poly.pdbx_strand_id
1 'polypeptide(L)'
;MFLLQAAMVQHVVGLALMWALGGPASATGAWRAVARVESSEDRALLERVRGQSSDLPVVLEEEAGPSPEASPDGAWREAERVALRREARAVLWFVREGAQLRVFVAAPQTGHLFVRTARVEGTPETLTWSVGAEALALAVRSALRAVDAGEPLGEVVASPPPPVVAAPAPPPPPVVPVAVAPAEGAFVQVGLHAALDGYHPGGQQGLSLG
;
A
#
# COMPACT_ATOMS: atom_id res chain seq x y z
N MET A 1 -68.78 0.07 -7.13
CA MET A 1 -67.48 0.66 -7.51
C MET A 1 -66.61 0.90 -6.27
N PHE A 2 -66.32 -0.14 -5.48
CA PHE A 2 -65.49 -0.03 -4.25
C PHE A 2 -64.69 -1.32 -3.97
N LEU A 3 -65.17 -2.47 -4.46
CA LEU A 3 -64.48 -3.76 -4.32
C LEU A 3 -63.25 -3.92 -5.23
N LEU A 4 -63.18 -3.21 -6.37
CA LEU A 4 -62.05 -3.29 -7.30
C LEU A 4 -60.80 -2.52 -6.82
N GLN A 5 -60.96 -1.49 -5.98
CA GLN A 5 -59.80 -0.76 -5.43
C GLN A 5 -59.09 -1.52 -4.31
N ALA A 6 -59.83 -2.27 -3.47
CA ALA A 6 -59.24 -3.03 -2.37
C ALA A 6 -58.32 -4.16 -2.89
N ALA A 7 -58.74 -4.88 -3.94
CA ALA A 7 -57.94 -5.95 -4.52
C ALA A 7 -56.64 -5.44 -5.18
N MET A 8 -56.68 -4.26 -5.80
CA MET A 8 -55.51 -3.67 -6.44
C MET A 8 -54.48 -3.17 -5.42
N VAL A 9 -54.91 -2.59 -4.30
CA VAL A 9 -54.01 -2.16 -3.22
C VAL A 9 -53.37 -3.35 -2.51
N GLN A 10 -54.09 -4.45 -2.31
CA GLN A 10 -53.51 -5.67 -1.72
C GLN A 10 -52.45 -6.34 -2.61
N HIS A 11 -52.61 -6.32 -3.93
CA HIS A 11 -51.60 -6.84 -4.85
C HIS A 11 -50.34 -5.98 -4.88
N VAL A 12 -50.48 -4.65 -4.85
CA VAL A 12 -49.33 -3.74 -4.85
C VAL A 12 -48.55 -3.82 -3.53
N VAL A 13 -49.24 -3.94 -2.39
CA VAL A 13 -48.59 -4.12 -1.08
C VAL A 13 -47.94 -5.49 -0.96
N GLY A 14 -48.58 -6.56 -1.47
CA GLY A 14 -48.00 -7.91 -1.50
C GLY A 14 -46.74 -8.00 -2.38
N LEU A 15 -46.75 -7.34 -3.55
CA LEU A 15 -45.61 -7.32 -4.47
C LEU A 15 -44.44 -6.48 -3.92
N ALA A 16 -44.73 -5.35 -3.26
CA ALA A 16 -43.73 -4.52 -2.61
C ALA A 16 -43.11 -5.22 -1.38
N LEU A 17 -43.91 -5.98 -0.62
CA LEU A 17 -43.43 -6.76 0.52
C LEU A 17 -42.58 -7.97 0.06
N MET A 18 -42.93 -8.61 -1.07
CA MET A 18 -42.09 -9.64 -1.69
C MET A 18 -40.77 -9.11 -2.24
N TRP A 19 -40.73 -7.86 -2.73
CA TRP A 19 -39.47 -7.20 -3.11
C TRP A 19 -38.62 -6.80 -1.90
N ALA A 20 -39.25 -6.47 -0.77
CA ALA A 20 -38.55 -6.14 0.48
C ALA A 20 -37.98 -7.38 1.21
N LEU A 21 -38.59 -8.55 1.03
CA LEU A 21 -38.11 -9.84 1.57
C LEU A 21 -37.23 -10.62 0.58
N GLY A 22 -37.27 -10.25 -0.70
CA GLY A 22 -36.39 -10.73 -1.77
C GLY A 22 -35.20 -9.80 -2.00
N GLY A 23 -34.63 -9.23 -0.94
CA GLY A 23 -33.29 -8.66 -1.03
C GLY A 23 -32.37 -9.73 -1.63
N PRO A 24 -31.40 -9.36 -2.49
CA PRO A 24 -30.46 -10.34 -3.00
C PRO A 24 -29.91 -11.06 -1.77
N ALA A 25 -30.09 -12.38 -1.70
CA ALA A 25 -29.21 -13.17 -0.88
C ALA A 25 -27.82 -12.75 -1.36
N SER A 26 -27.09 -12.00 -0.54
CA SER A 26 -25.74 -11.58 -0.89
C SER A 26 -24.95 -12.85 -1.10
N ALA A 27 -24.87 -13.29 -2.35
CA ALA A 27 -23.61 -13.67 -2.92
C ALA A 27 -22.77 -12.38 -2.95
N THR A 28 -22.35 -11.91 -1.77
CA THR A 28 -21.16 -11.07 -1.66
C THR A 28 -20.06 -11.94 -2.24
N GLY A 29 -19.79 -11.74 -3.53
CA GLY A 29 -18.78 -12.51 -4.25
C GLY A 29 -17.49 -12.48 -3.45
N ALA A 30 -16.80 -13.61 -3.41
CA ALA A 30 -15.55 -13.70 -2.66
C ALA A 30 -14.63 -12.55 -3.06
N TRP A 31 -14.16 -11.80 -2.08
CA TRP A 31 -13.33 -10.62 -2.33
C TRP A 31 -11.87 -11.02 -2.45
N ARG A 32 -11.06 -10.15 -3.07
CA ARG A 32 -9.68 -10.51 -3.42
C ARG A 32 -8.67 -10.00 -2.41
N ALA A 33 -7.74 -10.87 -2.04
CA ALA A 33 -6.53 -10.51 -1.33
C ALA A 33 -5.32 -10.94 -2.17
N VAL A 34 -4.28 -10.11 -2.26
CA VAL A 34 -3.07 -10.42 -3.04
C VAL A 34 -1.91 -10.64 -2.09
N ALA A 35 -1.24 -11.77 -2.19
CA ALA A 35 -0.02 -12.06 -1.46
C ALA A 35 1.20 -11.89 -2.36
N ARG A 36 2.13 -11.05 -1.94
CA ARG A 36 3.43 -10.87 -2.58
C ARG A 36 4.36 -11.99 -2.11
N VAL A 37 4.83 -12.79 -3.07
CA VAL A 37 5.62 -13.98 -2.82
C VAL A 37 6.96 -13.84 -3.53
N GLU A 38 8.04 -13.88 -2.76
CA GLU A 38 9.41 -13.75 -3.25
C GLU A 38 10.13 -15.10 -3.23
N SER A 39 9.82 -15.94 -2.25
CA SER A 39 10.48 -17.22 -2.01
C SER A 39 9.53 -18.42 -1.95
N SER A 40 10.09 -19.63 -2.01
CA SER A 40 9.32 -20.87 -1.79
C SER A 40 8.78 -20.99 -0.36
N GLU A 41 9.45 -20.40 0.62
CA GLU A 41 8.97 -20.33 2.01
C GLU A 41 7.72 -19.45 2.11
N ASP A 42 7.70 -18.30 1.43
CA ASP A 42 6.52 -17.42 1.38
C ASP A 42 5.34 -18.13 0.75
N ARG A 43 5.58 -18.90 -0.33
CA ARG A 43 4.55 -19.73 -0.95
C ARG A 43 4.02 -20.79 0.02
N ALA A 44 4.91 -21.48 0.74
CA ALA A 44 4.50 -22.48 1.72
C ALA A 44 3.66 -21.86 2.86
N LEU A 45 4.01 -20.65 3.31
CA LEU A 45 3.22 -19.93 4.30
C LEU A 45 1.87 -19.46 3.71
N LEU A 46 1.85 -19.01 2.46
CA LEU A 46 0.61 -18.64 1.78
C LEU A 46 -0.35 -19.82 1.65
N GLU A 47 0.14 -21.03 1.35
CA GLU A 47 -0.68 -22.24 1.30
C GLU A 47 -1.28 -22.58 2.67
N ARG A 48 -0.53 -22.38 3.77
CA ARG A 48 -1.08 -22.49 5.14
C ARG A 48 -2.18 -21.47 5.38
N VAL A 49 -1.97 -20.21 4.97
CA VAL A 49 -2.97 -19.15 5.08
C VAL A 49 -4.24 -19.52 4.29
N ARG A 50 -4.11 -20.02 3.05
CA ARG A 50 -5.24 -20.50 2.25
C ARG A 50 -6.05 -21.58 2.97
N GLY A 51 -5.36 -22.55 3.57
CA GLY A 51 -6.02 -23.57 4.38
C GLY A 51 -6.80 -22.99 5.55
N GLN A 52 -6.15 -22.09 6.31
CA GLN A 52 -6.75 -21.44 7.49
C GLN A 52 -7.90 -20.49 7.15
N SER A 53 -7.87 -19.83 6.00
CA SER A 53 -8.90 -18.88 5.58
C SER A 53 -9.93 -19.47 4.61
N SER A 54 -9.96 -20.79 4.45
CA SER A 54 -10.83 -21.47 3.48
C SER A 54 -12.33 -21.30 3.73
N ASP A 55 -12.70 -20.96 4.97
CA ASP A 55 -14.08 -20.68 5.38
C ASP A 55 -14.49 -19.22 5.20
N LEU A 56 -13.54 -18.33 4.87
CA LEU A 56 -13.81 -16.92 4.62
C LEU A 56 -14.16 -16.67 3.13
N PRO A 57 -14.97 -15.66 2.81
CA PRO A 57 -15.28 -15.28 1.44
C PRO A 57 -14.12 -14.51 0.78
N VAL A 58 -12.89 -15.04 0.82
CA VAL A 58 -11.67 -14.41 0.29
C VAL A 58 -10.99 -15.30 -0.74
N VAL A 59 -10.64 -14.72 -1.88
CA VAL A 59 -9.76 -15.34 -2.88
C VAL A 59 -8.36 -14.78 -2.71
N LEU A 60 -7.44 -15.64 -2.27
CA LEU A 60 -6.02 -15.31 -2.17
C LEU A 60 -5.34 -15.51 -3.53
N GLU A 61 -4.76 -14.47 -4.09
CA GLU A 61 -3.95 -14.54 -5.30
C GLU A 61 -2.48 -14.37 -4.98
N GLU A 62 -1.63 -15.18 -5.61
CA GLU A 62 -0.18 -15.01 -5.56
C GLU A 62 0.24 -14.00 -6.64
N GLU A 63 1.00 -12.98 -6.24
CA GLU A 63 1.75 -12.12 -7.16
C GLU A 63 3.24 -12.29 -6.87
N ALA A 64 3.95 -12.88 -7.83
CA ALA A 64 5.40 -13.01 -7.75
C ALA A 64 6.05 -11.62 -7.85
N GLY A 65 6.97 -11.34 -6.94
CA GLY A 65 7.71 -10.09 -6.94
C GLY A 65 8.47 -9.89 -5.63
N PRO A 66 9.40 -8.91 -5.59
CA PRO A 66 10.11 -8.60 -4.37
C PRO A 66 9.13 -8.14 -3.29
N SER A 67 9.49 -8.41 -2.05
CA SER A 67 8.85 -7.80 -0.90
C SER A 67 8.88 -6.27 -1.04
N PRO A 68 7.84 -5.55 -0.57
CA PRO A 68 7.80 -4.10 -0.66
C PRO A 68 9.03 -3.43 -0.02
N GLU A 69 9.29 -2.18 -0.41
CA GLU A 69 10.42 -1.39 0.12
C GLU A 69 10.51 -1.45 1.65
N ALA A 70 11.73 -1.46 2.20
CA ALA A 70 11.93 -1.55 3.64
C ALA A 70 11.38 -0.35 4.43
N SER A 71 11.19 0.81 3.78
CA SER A 71 10.57 1.97 4.41
C SER A 71 9.06 1.74 4.58
N PRO A 72 8.45 2.06 5.75
CA PRO A 72 7.01 1.88 5.96
C PRO A 72 6.16 2.59 4.90
N ASP A 73 6.52 3.82 4.54
CA ASP A 73 5.80 4.60 3.53
C ASP A 73 5.95 4.03 2.12
N GLY A 74 7.12 3.47 1.79
CA GLY A 74 7.36 2.79 0.52
C GLY A 74 6.58 1.48 0.42
N ALA A 75 6.57 0.68 1.49
CA ALA A 75 5.80 -0.55 1.59
C ALA A 75 4.31 -0.29 1.43
N TRP A 76 3.79 0.72 2.13
CA TRP A 76 2.38 1.11 2.05
C TRP A 76 1.98 1.56 0.64
N ARG A 77 2.77 2.45 0.01
CA ARG A 77 2.51 2.91 -1.36
C ARG A 77 2.54 1.78 -2.38
N GLU A 78 3.40 0.78 -2.22
CA GLU A 78 3.38 -0.41 -3.07
C GLU A 78 2.13 -1.25 -2.83
N ALA A 79 1.72 -1.45 -1.57
CA ALA A 79 0.50 -2.16 -1.23
C ALA A 79 -0.74 -1.48 -1.83
N GLU A 80 -0.85 -0.15 -1.75
CA GLU A 80 -1.91 0.63 -2.41
C GLU A 80 -1.91 0.41 -3.92
N ARG A 81 -0.74 0.46 -4.57
CA ARG A 81 -0.62 0.24 -6.02
C ARG A 81 -1.02 -1.18 -6.41
N VAL A 82 -0.61 -2.20 -5.65
CA VAL A 82 -0.99 -3.60 -5.89
C VAL A 82 -2.51 -3.76 -5.72
N ALA A 83 -3.07 -3.24 -4.63
CA ALA A 83 -4.50 -3.31 -4.36
C ALA A 83 -5.32 -2.67 -5.48
N LEU A 84 -4.92 -1.49 -5.96
CA LEU A 84 -5.59 -0.80 -7.05
C LEU A 84 -5.50 -1.61 -8.36
N ARG A 85 -4.31 -2.07 -8.75
CA ARG A 85 -4.10 -2.82 -10.00
C ARG A 85 -4.85 -4.15 -10.03
N ARG A 86 -5.00 -4.80 -8.88
CA ARG A 86 -5.57 -6.14 -8.75
C ARG A 86 -7.01 -6.11 -8.22
N GLU A 87 -7.57 -4.93 -7.96
CA GLU A 87 -8.88 -4.77 -7.33
C GLU A 87 -8.99 -5.56 -6.01
N ALA A 88 -7.89 -5.57 -5.23
CA ALA A 88 -7.79 -6.32 -3.99
C ALA A 88 -8.15 -5.44 -2.78
N ARG A 89 -8.90 -6.01 -1.82
CA ARG A 89 -9.21 -5.36 -0.53
C ARG A 89 -8.08 -5.51 0.49
N ALA A 90 -7.19 -6.47 0.29
CA ALA A 90 -6.04 -6.66 1.15
C ALA A 90 -4.80 -7.04 0.34
N VAL A 91 -3.64 -6.62 0.83
CA VAL A 91 -2.32 -7.02 0.31
C VAL A 91 -1.48 -7.58 1.44
N LEU A 92 -0.86 -8.73 1.22
CA LEU A 92 -0.03 -9.44 2.17
C LEU A 92 1.40 -9.53 1.67
N TRP A 93 2.35 -9.47 2.58
CA TRP A 93 3.75 -9.75 2.28
C TRP A 93 4.48 -10.26 3.53
N PHE A 94 5.65 -10.82 3.31
CA PHE A 94 6.44 -11.54 4.28
C PHE A 94 7.83 -10.92 4.38
N VAL A 95 8.34 -10.75 5.60
CA VAL A 95 9.71 -10.27 5.81
C VAL A 95 10.40 -11.17 6.83
N ARG A 96 11.49 -11.81 6.41
CA ARG A 96 12.30 -12.69 7.25
C ARG A 96 13.56 -11.97 7.73
N GLU A 97 13.82 -12.08 9.02
CA GLU A 97 15.06 -11.66 9.68
C GLU A 97 15.57 -12.81 10.54
N GLY A 98 16.43 -13.65 9.95
CA GLY A 98 16.88 -14.90 10.57
C GLY A 98 15.69 -15.83 10.88
N ALA A 99 15.55 -16.19 12.16
CA ALA A 99 14.46 -17.03 12.64
C ALA A 99 13.14 -16.26 12.87
N GLN A 100 13.13 -14.92 12.78
CA GLN A 100 11.90 -14.15 12.89
C GLN A 100 11.26 -13.95 11.52
N LEU A 101 9.97 -14.22 11.42
CA LEU A 101 9.16 -13.97 10.24
C LEU A 101 8.04 -13.01 10.61
N ARG A 102 7.93 -11.93 9.85
CA ARG A 102 6.88 -10.93 9.95
C ARG A 102 5.92 -11.10 8.78
N VAL A 103 4.62 -11.14 9.08
CA VAL A 103 3.55 -11.05 8.10
C VAL A 103 2.88 -9.70 8.23
N PHE A 104 2.69 -9.05 7.09
CA PHE A 104 1.98 -7.79 6.99
C PHE A 104 0.67 -8.03 6.24
N VAL A 105 -0.40 -7.37 6.67
CA VAL A 105 -1.70 -7.34 6.00
C VAL A 105 -2.13 -5.89 5.91
N ALA A 106 -2.00 -5.29 4.73
CA ALA A 106 -2.52 -3.96 4.44
C ALA A 106 -3.97 -4.06 3.98
N ALA A 107 -4.81 -3.16 4.47
CA ALA A 107 -6.17 -2.91 3.99
C ALA A 107 -6.25 -1.46 3.46
N PRO A 108 -5.84 -1.21 2.21
CA PRO A 108 -5.70 0.15 1.68
C PRO A 108 -6.99 0.97 1.71
N GLN A 109 -8.13 0.33 1.51
CA GLN A 109 -9.44 0.98 1.49
C GLN A 109 -9.80 1.60 2.85
N THR A 110 -9.29 1.03 3.94
CA THR A 110 -9.55 1.50 5.30
C THR A 110 -8.34 2.20 5.94
N GLY A 111 -7.19 2.23 5.26
CA GLY A 111 -5.97 2.89 5.76
C GLY A 111 -5.27 2.14 6.89
N HIS A 112 -5.45 0.83 6.96
CA HIS A 112 -5.01 0.00 8.09
C HIS A 112 -3.90 -0.97 7.71
N LEU A 113 -2.92 -1.12 8.61
CA LEU A 113 -1.84 -2.09 8.50
C LEU A 113 -1.77 -2.96 9.76
N PHE A 114 -1.92 -4.27 9.56
CA PHE A 114 -1.63 -5.27 10.58
C PHE A 114 -0.28 -5.90 10.37
N VAL A 115 0.46 -6.05 11.47
CA VAL A 115 1.76 -6.70 11.49
C VAL A 115 1.75 -7.78 12.57
N ARG A 116 2.18 -8.98 12.21
CA ARG A 116 2.40 -10.07 13.16
C ARG A 116 3.78 -10.68 12.97
N THR A 117 4.48 -10.87 14.08
CA THR A 117 5.77 -11.55 14.12
C THR A 117 5.64 -12.90 14.80
N ALA A 118 6.31 -13.92 14.27
CA ALA A 118 6.53 -15.18 14.96
C ALA A 118 7.95 -15.69 14.70
N ARG A 119 8.41 -16.56 15.60
CA ARG A 119 9.63 -17.34 15.38
C ARG A 119 9.29 -18.54 14.49
N VAL A 120 9.96 -18.65 13.36
CA VAL A 120 9.79 -19.72 12.36
C VAL A 120 11.17 -20.27 12.04
N GLU A 121 11.46 -21.46 12.60
CA GLU A 121 12.75 -22.13 12.48
C GLU A 121 12.68 -23.39 11.63
N GLY A 122 13.74 -23.64 10.86
CA GLY A 122 13.81 -24.77 9.95
C GLY A 122 13.13 -24.47 8.62
N THR A 123 12.91 -25.53 7.84
CA THR A 123 12.29 -25.46 6.51
C THR A 123 10.81 -25.88 6.57
N PRO A 124 9.99 -25.59 5.55
CA PRO A 124 8.56 -25.90 5.53
C PRO A 124 8.14 -27.32 5.94
N GLU A 125 9.01 -28.30 5.74
CA GLU A 125 8.78 -29.72 6.08
C GLU A 125 9.05 -30.06 7.56
N THR A 126 9.56 -29.11 8.35
CA THR A 126 9.96 -29.34 9.75
C THR A 126 8.84 -29.00 10.74
N LEU A 127 8.77 -29.74 11.85
CA LEU A 127 7.77 -29.50 12.90
C LEU A 127 7.91 -28.12 13.54
N THR A 128 9.14 -27.63 13.73
CA THR A 128 9.43 -26.30 14.30
C THR A 128 8.94 -25.18 13.40
N TRP A 129 9.08 -25.34 12.08
CA TRP A 129 8.53 -24.40 11.10
C TRP A 129 7.01 -24.42 11.18
N SER A 130 6.43 -25.62 11.28
CA SER A 130 4.98 -25.80 11.30
C SER A 130 4.29 -25.00 12.39
N VAL A 131 4.80 -24.97 13.63
CA VAL A 131 4.17 -24.24 14.75
C VAL A 131 4.17 -22.72 14.50
N GLY A 132 5.33 -22.16 14.11
CA GLY A 132 5.45 -20.73 13.85
C GLY A 132 4.63 -20.28 12.65
N ALA A 133 4.65 -21.06 11.57
CA ALA A 133 3.85 -20.81 10.38
C ALA A 133 2.35 -20.89 10.69
N GLU A 134 1.93 -21.81 11.55
CA GLU A 134 0.52 -21.95 11.95
C GLU A 134 0.03 -20.74 12.74
N ALA A 135 0.84 -20.26 13.69
CA ALA A 135 0.50 -19.07 14.47
C ALA A 135 0.35 -17.83 13.58
N LEU A 136 1.20 -17.70 12.56
CA LEU A 136 1.09 -16.64 11.56
C LEU A 136 -0.15 -16.80 10.68
N ALA A 137 -0.45 -18.01 10.20
CA ALA A 137 -1.62 -18.28 9.37
C ALA A 137 -2.93 -17.96 10.12
N LEU A 138 -3.03 -18.31 11.40
CA LEU A 138 -4.17 -17.95 12.26
C LEU A 138 -4.29 -16.44 12.46
N ALA A 139 -3.17 -15.73 12.67
CA ALA A 139 -3.17 -14.28 12.80
C ALA A 139 -3.64 -13.60 11.51
N VAL A 140 -3.16 -14.07 10.35
CA VAL A 140 -3.60 -13.58 9.04
C VAL A 140 -5.08 -13.85 8.83
N ARG A 141 -5.56 -15.05 9.16
CA ARG A 141 -6.99 -15.37 9.10
C ARG A 141 -7.83 -14.39 9.92
N SER A 142 -7.40 -14.08 11.14
CA SER A 142 -8.07 -13.08 11.98
C SER A 142 -8.08 -11.71 11.33
N ALA A 143 -6.97 -11.29 10.70
CA ALA A 143 -6.88 -10.03 9.98
C ALA A 143 -7.81 -9.99 8.76
N LEU A 144 -7.83 -11.04 7.93
CA LEU A 144 -8.72 -11.14 6.77
C LEU A 144 -10.19 -11.10 7.19
N ARG A 145 -10.56 -11.73 8.31
CA ARG A 145 -11.92 -11.64 8.87
C ARG A 145 -12.27 -10.20 9.27
N ALA A 146 -11.34 -9.46 9.89
CA ALA A 146 -11.57 -8.06 10.23
C ALA A 146 -11.74 -7.19 8.98
N VAL A 147 -10.92 -7.42 7.94
CA VAL A 147 -11.07 -6.75 6.63
C VAL A 147 -12.43 -7.02 6.03
N ASP A 148 -12.88 -8.29 6.06
CA ASP A 148 -14.19 -8.68 5.55
C ASP A 148 -15.32 -7.93 6.25
N ALA A 149 -15.27 -7.87 7.59
CA ALA A 149 -16.22 -7.16 8.45
C ALA A 149 -16.11 -5.62 8.38
N GLY A 150 -15.07 -5.07 7.75
CA GLY A 150 -14.78 -3.63 7.75
C GLY A 150 -14.36 -3.09 9.12
N GLU A 151 -13.89 -3.96 10.01
CA GLU A 151 -13.39 -3.59 11.33
C GLU A 151 -11.98 -2.99 11.25
N PRO A 152 -11.62 -2.07 12.16
CA PRO A 152 -10.29 -1.51 12.19
C PRO A 152 -9.24 -2.60 12.44
N LEU A 153 -8.20 -2.60 11.61
CA LEU A 153 -7.15 -3.62 11.60
C LEU A 153 -5.82 -2.98 12.00
N GLY A 154 -5.18 -3.44 13.08
CA GLY A 154 -3.84 -2.98 13.45
C GLY A 154 -3.72 -1.45 13.60
N GLU A 155 -2.59 -0.89 13.14
CA GLU A 155 -2.31 0.54 13.20
C GLU A 155 -2.88 1.26 11.96
N VAL A 156 -3.36 2.50 12.15
CA VAL A 156 -3.75 3.39 11.04
C VAL A 156 -2.47 3.96 10.43
N VAL A 157 -2.26 3.74 9.14
CA VAL A 157 -1.14 4.35 8.40
C VAL A 157 -1.63 5.68 7.83
N ALA A 158 -0.99 6.78 8.23
CA ALA A 158 -1.27 8.08 7.63
C ALA A 158 -0.88 8.02 6.15
N SER A 159 -1.81 8.32 5.23
CA SER A 159 -1.48 8.42 3.82
C SER A 159 -0.39 9.48 3.63
N PRO A 160 0.74 9.15 2.99
CA PRO A 160 1.80 10.11 2.75
C PRO A 160 1.26 11.29 1.94
N PRO A 161 1.68 12.53 2.23
CA PRO A 161 1.23 13.69 1.48
C PRO A 161 1.58 13.52 0.00
N PRO A 162 0.71 13.97 -0.93
CA PRO A 162 1.00 13.88 -2.36
C PRO A 162 2.32 14.61 -2.66
N PRO A 163 3.11 14.12 -3.64
CA PRO A 163 4.34 14.79 -4.02
C PRO A 163 4.03 16.25 -4.39
N VAL A 164 4.69 17.19 -3.71
CA VAL A 164 4.55 18.61 -4.02
C VAL A 164 5.08 18.82 -5.43
N VAL A 165 4.17 19.03 -6.39
CA VAL A 165 4.55 19.45 -7.73
C VAL A 165 5.13 20.84 -7.58
N ALA A 166 6.45 20.98 -7.67
CA ALA A 166 7.09 22.28 -7.69
C ALA A 166 6.47 23.09 -8.85
N ALA A 167 5.82 24.21 -8.52
CA ALA A 167 5.26 25.10 -9.52
C ALA A 167 6.38 25.49 -10.49
N PRO A 168 6.13 25.49 -11.82
CA PRO A 168 7.14 25.89 -12.79
C PRO A 168 7.65 27.29 -12.43
N ALA A 169 8.97 27.43 -12.34
CA ALA A 169 9.61 28.69 -12.00
C ALA A 169 9.12 29.80 -12.95
N PRO A 170 8.82 31.01 -12.45
CA PRO A 170 8.42 32.12 -13.30
C PRO A 170 9.53 32.40 -14.34
N PRO A 171 9.17 32.79 -15.57
CA PRO A 171 10.15 33.07 -16.60
C PRO A 171 11.12 34.17 -16.12
N PRO A 172 12.41 34.10 -16.49
CA PRO A 172 13.38 35.12 -16.09
C PRO A 172 12.93 36.49 -16.61
N PRO A 173 13.16 37.57 -15.83
CA PRO A 173 12.82 38.92 -16.28
C PRO A 173 13.63 39.29 -17.53
N PRO A 174 13.07 40.10 -18.44
CA PRO A 174 13.79 40.55 -19.63
C PRO A 174 15.05 41.33 -19.23
N VAL A 175 16.19 40.92 -19.77
CA VAL A 175 17.47 41.60 -19.57
C VAL A 175 17.43 42.94 -20.32
N VAL A 176 17.33 44.04 -19.58
CA VAL A 176 17.56 45.38 -20.13
C VAL A 176 19.06 45.62 -20.28
N PRO A 177 19.58 46.00 -21.46
CA PRO A 177 20.99 46.34 -21.59
C PRO A 177 21.25 47.66 -20.85
N VAL A 178 21.99 47.59 -19.75
CA VAL A 178 22.53 48.76 -19.06
C VAL A 178 23.69 49.29 -19.89
N ALA A 179 23.57 50.53 -20.37
CA ALA A 179 24.67 51.25 -21.02
C ALA A 179 25.79 51.48 -19.98
N VAL A 180 26.97 50.90 -20.24
CA VAL A 180 28.16 51.05 -19.39
C VAL A 180 28.84 52.37 -19.75
N ALA A 181 28.82 53.34 -18.83
CA ALA A 181 29.74 54.47 -18.85
C ALA A 181 31.07 54.04 -18.18
N PRO A 182 32.24 54.41 -18.73
CA PRO A 182 33.51 54.02 -18.15
C PRO A 182 33.79 54.94 -16.95
N ALA A 183 33.89 54.36 -15.76
CA ALA A 183 34.46 55.04 -14.61
C ALA A 183 35.61 54.17 -14.09
N GLU A 184 36.82 54.65 -14.37
CA GLU A 184 38.06 54.20 -13.74
C GLU A 184 37.89 54.21 -12.22
N GLY A 185 38.18 53.08 -11.59
CA GLY A 185 38.12 52.92 -10.15
C GLY A 185 38.37 51.48 -9.78
N ALA A 186 39.56 51.20 -9.26
CA ALA A 186 39.92 49.89 -8.78
C ALA A 186 39.06 49.54 -7.55
N PHE A 187 38.35 48.43 -7.61
CA PHE A 187 37.77 47.78 -6.43
C PHE A 187 38.22 46.33 -6.42
N VAL A 188 39.01 45.98 -5.41
CA VAL A 188 39.38 44.60 -5.09
C VAL A 188 38.24 44.02 -4.27
N GLN A 189 37.50 43.05 -4.84
CA GLN A 189 36.59 42.21 -4.06
C GLN A 189 37.28 40.88 -3.76
N VAL A 190 37.69 40.72 -2.49
CA VAL A 190 38.10 39.43 -1.94
C VAL A 190 36.84 38.72 -1.47
N GLY A 191 36.27 37.88 -2.35
CA GLY A 191 35.18 36.98 -2.00
C GLY A 191 35.73 35.67 -1.46
N LEU A 192 35.70 35.49 -0.13
CA LEU A 192 36.03 34.24 0.54
C LEU A 192 34.89 33.23 0.29
N HIS A 193 35.01 32.37 -0.73
CA HIS A 193 34.08 31.24 -0.90
C HIS A 193 34.60 30.04 -0.10
N ALA A 194 34.11 29.91 1.14
CA ALA A 194 34.26 28.70 1.92
C ALA A 194 33.23 27.67 1.43
N ALA A 195 33.64 26.79 0.52
CA ALA A 195 32.96 25.51 0.36
C ALA A 195 33.44 24.62 1.52
N LEU A 196 32.54 24.37 2.49
CA LEU A 196 32.72 23.31 3.46
C LEU A 196 32.76 21.99 2.68
N ASP A 197 33.97 21.44 2.57
CA ASP A 197 34.30 20.14 2.00
C ASP A 197 33.60 19.01 2.77
N GLY A 198 33.31 17.92 2.07
CA GLY A 198 32.73 16.73 2.67
C GLY A 198 32.26 15.67 1.68
N TYR A 199 33.19 15.12 0.87
CA TYR A 199 33.11 13.81 0.20
C TYR A 199 32.16 13.64 -1.00
N HIS A 200 32.61 14.05 -2.19
CA HIS A 200 32.55 13.19 -3.39
C HIS A 200 33.61 13.62 -4.44
N PRO A 201 34.32 12.67 -5.08
CA PRO A 201 35.42 12.96 -6.02
C PRO A 201 34.84 13.28 -7.40
N GLY A 202 34.56 14.56 -7.66
CA GLY A 202 34.03 14.97 -8.96
C GLY A 202 33.99 16.48 -9.18
N GLY A 203 34.81 17.25 -8.46
CA GLY A 203 34.91 18.69 -8.64
C GLY A 203 35.37 19.02 -10.06
N GLN A 204 34.43 19.49 -10.89
CA GLN A 204 34.73 20.06 -12.19
C GLN A 204 35.43 21.41 -12.01
N GLN A 205 36.65 21.52 -12.53
CA GLN A 205 37.35 22.79 -12.72
C GLN A 205 36.92 23.37 -14.07
N GLY A 206 36.16 24.47 -14.04
CA GLY A 206 35.91 25.27 -15.23
C GLY A 206 37.16 26.05 -15.62
N LEU A 207 37.79 25.66 -16.72
CA LEU A 207 38.80 26.44 -17.46
C LEU A 207 38.17 27.72 -18.04
N SER A 208 38.78 28.88 -17.83
CA SER A 208 38.50 30.08 -18.64
C SER A 208 39.70 30.35 -19.56
N LEU A 209 39.49 30.22 -20.87
CA LEU A 209 40.37 30.72 -21.92
C LEU A 209 39.78 32.00 -22.50
N GLY A 210 40.64 32.97 -22.80
CA GLY A 210 40.37 34.12 -23.67
C GLY A 210 40.09 35.42 -22.92
#